data_AF-K2BLM6-F1
#
_entry.id   AF-K2BLM6-F1
#
_cell.length_a   1.000
_cell.length_b   1.000
_cell.length_c   1.000
_cell.angle_alpha   90.00
_cell.angle_beta   90.00
_cell.angle_gamma   90.00
#
_symmetry.space_group_name_H-M   'P 1'
#
loop_
_entity.id
_entity.type
_entity.pdbx_description
1 polymer ?
#
loop_
_entity_poly.entity_id
_entity_poly.type
_entity_poly.pdbx_seq_one_letter_code
_entity_poly.pdbx_strand_id
1 'polypeptide(L)'
;MLENVTLAKKLMGGFIAVAVITLIVGYAGYNGAGTLNGHIVEVGDVRLPSVESLLVAGRELESLRVAQRTLLNPNLSDEDFKNQFEIVAKAREKYRAAFAIYEPLPQTIEEAEEWKKFQPAIEKWAKINNESFALAEQLGKLGLRNPVQLERDLQRFRGDHYAVEVKMLNFIADGGKGSETGGDDHNACNFGRWLATFKNTNSDVNRILSDIRAPHQRFHNAVKRIRELAAGGDLEGARRQFETEMAPAAQQTFAYFDELLAVAAQATEIY
;
A
#
# COMPACT_ATOMS: atom_id res chain seq x y z
N MET A 1 -42.44 -51.92 -63.82
CA MET A 1 -43.76 -51.26 -63.74
C MET A 1 -43.79 -49.85 -64.40
N LEU A 2 -43.07 -49.60 -65.51
CA LEU A 2 -43.06 -48.29 -66.19
C LEU A 2 -43.17 -48.40 -67.73
N GLU A 3 -43.83 -49.45 -68.22
CA GLU A 3 -43.89 -49.76 -69.66
C GLU A 3 -44.98 -48.96 -70.40
N ASN A 4 -45.97 -48.37 -69.69
CA ASN A 4 -47.10 -47.64 -70.30
C ASN A 4 -47.13 -46.13 -70.00
N VAL A 5 -45.98 -45.51 -69.67
CA VAL A 5 -45.90 -44.08 -69.31
C VAL A 5 -45.28 -43.26 -70.44
N THR A 6 -45.99 -42.24 -70.93
CA THR A 6 -45.52 -41.35 -72.01
C THR A 6 -44.24 -40.60 -71.62
N LEU A 7 -43.37 -40.33 -72.60
CA LEU A 7 -42.07 -39.65 -72.39
C LEU A 7 -42.21 -38.34 -71.60
N ALA A 8 -43.26 -37.57 -71.88
CA ALA A 8 -43.58 -36.32 -71.17
C ALA A 8 -43.80 -36.53 -69.66
N LYS A 9 -44.49 -37.60 -69.24
CA LYS A 9 -44.72 -37.92 -67.82
C LYS A 9 -43.44 -38.35 -67.10
N LYS A 10 -42.51 -39.02 -67.80
CA LYS A 10 -41.19 -39.38 -67.24
C LYS A 10 -40.30 -38.15 -67.02
N LEU A 11 -40.24 -37.24 -68.00
CA LEU A 11 -39.53 -35.96 -67.88
C LEU A 11 -40.14 -35.07 -66.78
N MET A 12 -41.46 -34.96 -66.74
CA MET A 12 -42.17 -34.17 -65.74
C MET A 12 -41.97 -34.73 -64.32
N GLY A 13 -41.98 -36.06 -64.15
CA GLY A 13 -41.67 -36.70 -62.87
C GLY A 13 -40.23 -36.43 -62.40
N GLY A 14 -39.25 -36.48 -63.31
CA GLY A 14 -37.86 -36.11 -63.01
C GLY A 14 -37.72 -34.64 -62.60
N PHE A 15 -38.37 -33.73 -63.32
CA PHE A 15 -38.39 -32.29 -62.98
C PHE A 15 -39.05 -32.00 -61.63
N ILE A 16 -40.18 -32.67 -61.33
CA ILE A 16 -40.85 -32.54 -60.02
C ILE A 16 -39.95 -33.07 -58.90
N ALA A 17 -39.28 -34.21 -59.11
CA ALA A 17 -38.36 -34.76 -58.11
C ALA A 17 -37.20 -33.80 -57.81
N VAL A 18 -36.59 -33.21 -58.85
CA VAL A 18 -35.54 -32.19 -58.69
C VAL A 18 -36.09 -30.97 -57.96
N ALA A 19 -37.25 -30.44 -58.36
CA ALA A 19 -37.87 -29.29 -57.70
C ALA A 19 -38.15 -29.53 -56.21
N VAL A 20 -38.64 -30.72 -55.84
CA VAL A 20 -38.87 -31.10 -54.44
C VAL A 20 -37.56 -31.18 -53.65
N ILE A 21 -36.51 -31.79 -54.22
CA ILE A 21 -35.19 -31.84 -53.58
C ILE A 21 -34.65 -30.42 -53.37
N THR A 22 -34.74 -29.55 -54.38
CA THR A 22 -34.32 -28.14 -54.28
C THR A 22 -35.12 -27.40 -53.22
N LEU A 23 -36.44 -27.63 -53.11
CA LEU A 23 -37.29 -27.05 -52.08
C LEU A 23 -36.85 -27.48 -50.67
N ILE A 24 -36.56 -28.78 -50.46
CA ILE A 24 -36.09 -29.31 -49.17
C ILE A 24 -34.75 -28.69 -48.79
N VAL A 25 -33.81 -28.60 -49.74
CA VAL A 25 -32.51 -27.96 -49.51
C VAL A 25 -32.66 -26.46 -49.20
N GLY A 26 -33.53 -25.76 -49.93
CA GLY A 26 -33.84 -24.36 -49.68
C GLY A 26 -34.45 -24.13 -48.30
N TYR A 27 -35.38 -24.99 -47.88
CA TYR A 27 -35.99 -24.94 -46.54
C TYR A 27 -34.96 -25.22 -45.43
N ALA A 28 -34.12 -26.24 -45.61
CA ALA A 28 -33.04 -26.54 -44.67
C ALA A 28 -32.04 -25.38 -44.56
N GLY A 29 -31.67 -24.75 -45.68
CA GLY A 29 -30.81 -23.58 -45.72
C GLY A 29 -31.42 -22.35 -45.03
N TYR A 30 -32.72 -22.09 -45.25
CA TYR A 30 -33.43 -20.98 -44.61
C TYR A 30 -33.50 -21.16 -43.08
N ASN A 31 -33.86 -22.36 -42.61
CA ASN A 31 -33.87 -22.66 -41.17
C ASN A 31 -32.47 -22.61 -40.57
N GLY A 32 -31.46 -23.14 -41.27
CA GLY A 32 -30.07 -23.05 -40.83
C GLY A 32 -29.58 -21.61 -40.68
N ALA A 33 -29.92 -20.73 -41.64
CA ALA A 33 -29.59 -19.32 -41.57
C ALA A 33 -30.30 -18.61 -40.40
N GLY A 34 -31.57 -18.94 -40.14
CA GLY A 34 -32.31 -18.41 -38.99
C GLY A 34 -31.68 -18.80 -37.64
N THR A 35 -31.32 -20.07 -37.47
CA THR A 35 -30.62 -20.56 -36.27
C THR A 35 -29.25 -19.90 -36.11
N LEU A 36 -28.47 -19.81 -37.20
CA LEU A 36 -27.16 -19.17 -37.18
C LEU A 36 -27.26 -17.69 -36.77
N ASN A 37 -28.25 -16.96 -37.30
CA ASN A 37 -28.49 -15.57 -36.92
C ASN A 37 -28.79 -15.43 -35.42
N GLY A 38 -29.58 -16.34 -34.85
CA GLY A 38 -29.83 -16.39 -33.40
C GLY A 38 -28.56 -16.55 -32.58
N HIS A 39 -27.67 -17.48 -32.98
CA HIS A 39 -26.38 -17.66 -32.31
C HIS A 39 -25.44 -16.46 -32.47
N ILE A 40 -25.43 -15.81 -33.64
CA ILE A 40 -24.63 -14.60 -33.87
C ILE A 40 -25.09 -13.47 -32.94
N VAL A 41 -26.41 -13.26 -32.80
CA VAL A 41 -26.97 -12.27 -31.88
C VAL A 41 -26.64 -12.62 -30.43
N GLU A 42 -26.78 -13.88 -30.03
CA GLU A 42 -26.41 -14.31 -28.67
C GLU A 42 -24.92 -14.05 -28.38
N VAL A 43 -24.03 -14.36 -29.32
CA VAL A 43 -22.60 -14.12 -29.14
C VAL A 43 -22.28 -12.62 -29.11
N GLY A 44 -22.83 -11.87 -30.06
CA GLY A 44 -22.54 -10.45 -30.26
C GLY A 44 -23.09 -9.55 -29.16
N ASP A 45 -24.35 -9.76 -28.79
CA ASP A 45 -25.10 -8.83 -27.94
C ASP A 45 -25.17 -9.31 -26.48
N VAL A 46 -24.88 -10.58 -26.20
CA VAL A 46 -24.93 -11.16 -24.84
C VAL A 46 -23.56 -11.66 -24.40
N ARG A 47 -22.97 -12.65 -25.08
CA ARG A 47 -21.77 -13.33 -24.57
C ARG A 47 -20.52 -12.46 -24.60
N LEU A 48 -20.26 -11.76 -25.70
CA LEU A 48 -19.07 -10.91 -25.81
C LEU A 48 -19.09 -9.75 -24.79
N PRO A 49 -20.17 -8.96 -24.65
CA PRO A 49 -20.26 -7.93 -23.62
C PRO A 49 -20.15 -8.50 -22.20
N SER A 50 -20.74 -9.67 -21.93
CA SER A 50 -20.61 -10.33 -20.62
C SER A 50 -19.15 -10.67 -20.30
N VAL A 51 -18.46 -11.35 -21.22
CA VAL A 51 -17.05 -11.73 -21.01
C VAL A 51 -16.16 -10.51 -20.87
N GLU A 52 -16.32 -9.51 -21.73
CA GLU A 52 -15.54 -8.26 -21.66
C GLU A 52 -15.75 -7.55 -20.33
N SER A 53 -17.00 -7.40 -19.88
CA SER A 53 -17.33 -6.75 -18.62
C SER A 53 -16.73 -7.48 -17.42
N LEU A 54 -16.84 -8.81 -17.38
CA LEU A 54 -16.25 -9.61 -16.31
C LEU A 54 -14.71 -9.56 -16.32
N LEU A 55 -14.07 -9.51 -17.49
CA LEU A 55 -12.63 -9.34 -17.61
C LEU A 55 -12.16 -7.96 -17.12
N VAL A 56 -12.90 -6.90 -17.45
CA VAL A 56 -12.64 -5.54 -16.93
C VAL A 56 -12.80 -5.53 -15.43
N ALA A 57 -13.91 -6.05 -14.90
CA ALA A 57 -14.13 -6.10 -13.45
C ALA A 57 -13.01 -6.88 -12.75
N GLY A 58 -12.63 -8.06 -13.25
CA GLY A 58 -11.54 -8.86 -12.70
C GLY A 58 -10.21 -8.12 -12.64
N ARG A 59 -9.85 -7.38 -13.71
CA ARG A 59 -8.63 -6.55 -13.75
C ARG A 59 -8.65 -5.42 -12.72
N GLU A 60 -9.78 -4.76 -12.56
CA GLU A 60 -9.89 -3.61 -11.67
C GLU A 60 -9.97 -4.07 -10.20
N LEU A 61 -10.56 -5.23 -9.91
CA LEU A 61 -10.46 -5.90 -8.61
C LEU A 61 -9.02 -6.31 -8.27
N GLU A 62 -8.27 -6.80 -9.27
CA GLU A 62 -6.83 -7.04 -9.13
C GLU A 62 -6.06 -5.75 -8.82
N SER A 63 -6.42 -4.64 -9.47
CA SER A 63 -5.79 -3.33 -9.24
C SER A 63 -5.97 -2.84 -7.80
N LEU A 64 -7.13 -3.12 -7.18
CA LEU A 64 -7.35 -2.86 -5.76
C LEU A 64 -6.40 -3.67 -4.87
N ARG A 65 -6.23 -4.96 -5.14
CA ARG A 65 -5.28 -5.81 -4.39
C ARG A 65 -3.84 -5.30 -4.54
N VAL A 66 -3.44 -4.90 -5.74
CA VAL A 66 -2.11 -4.33 -6.00
C VAL A 66 -1.91 -3.02 -5.23
N ALA A 67 -2.90 -2.13 -5.22
CA ALA A 67 -2.83 -0.88 -4.46
C ALA A 67 -2.70 -1.15 -2.95
N GLN A 68 -3.48 -2.08 -2.38
CA GLN A 68 -3.34 -2.50 -0.99
C GLN A 68 -1.93 -3.01 -0.68
N ARG A 69 -1.42 -3.95 -1.49
CA ARG A 69 -0.07 -4.49 -1.32
C ARG A 69 1.00 -3.40 -1.36
N THR A 70 0.84 -2.42 -2.25
CA THR A 70 1.78 -1.29 -2.37
C THR A 70 1.74 -0.39 -1.15
N LEU A 71 0.56 -0.13 -0.58
CA LEU A 71 0.39 0.67 0.65
C LEU A 71 1.04 0.03 1.88
N LEU A 72 1.27 -1.30 1.88
CA LEU A 72 2.01 -2.00 2.93
C LEU A 72 3.53 -1.76 2.88
N ASN A 73 4.05 -1.07 1.85
CA ASN A 73 5.47 -0.71 1.80
C ASN A 73 5.73 0.52 2.71
N PRO A 74 6.44 0.36 3.84
CA PRO A 74 6.68 1.46 4.77
C PRO A 74 7.61 2.55 4.20
N ASN A 75 8.34 2.25 3.12
CA ASN A 75 9.26 3.16 2.45
C ASN A 75 8.68 3.75 1.16
N LEU A 76 7.37 3.57 0.89
CA LEU A 76 6.70 4.16 -0.26
C LEU A 76 6.83 5.69 -0.22
N SER A 77 7.01 6.38 -1.35
CA SER A 77 7.03 7.84 -1.36
C SER A 77 5.65 8.42 -1.00
N ASP A 78 5.60 9.67 -0.51
CA ASP A 78 4.32 10.32 -0.19
C ASP A 78 3.45 10.54 -1.45
N GLU A 79 4.10 10.77 -2.60
CA GLU A 79 3.44 10.91 -3.89
C GLU A 79 2.81 9.58 -4.32
N ASP A 80 3.58 8.50 -4.32
CA ASP A 80 3.09 7.17 -4.69
C ASP A 80 2.00 6.68 -3.73
N PHE A 81 2.13 7.00 -2.44
CA PHE A 81 1.14 6.68 -1.42
C PHE A 81 -0.21 7.33 -1.74
N LYS A 82 -0.23 8.64 -2.04
CA LYS A 82 -1.46 9.34 -2.46
C LYS A 82 -2.02 8.78 -3.77
N ASN A 83 -1.16 8.50 -4.73
CA ASN A 83 -1.54 7.95 -6.03
C ASN A 83 -2.25 6.59 -5.89
N GLN A 84 -1.92 5.76 -4.90
CA GLN A 84 -2.63 4.50 -4.67
C GLN A 84 -4.13 4.71 -4.40
N PHE A 85 -4.51 5.76 -3.68
CA PHE A 85 -5.93 6.06 -3.41
C PHE A 85 -6.67 6.52 -4.67
N GLU A 86 -6.00 7.23 -5.58
CA GLU A 86 -6.57 7.58 -6.88
C GLU A 86 -6.77 6.35 -7.76
N ILE A 87 -5.79 5.43 -7.78
CA ILE A 87 -5.90 4.14 -8.46
C ILE A 87 -7.11 3.37 -7.93
N VAL A 88 -7.27 3.32 -6.60
CA VAL A 88 -8.40 2.65 -5.94
C VAL A 88 -9.74 3.28 -6.33
N ALA A 89 -9.84 4.60 -6.35
CA ALA A 89 -11.05 5.29 -6.75
C ALA A 89 -11.43 4.97 -8.21
N LYS A 90 -10.47 5.05 -9.14
CA LYS A 90 -10.68 4.74 -10.56
C LYS A 90 -11.03 3.27 -10.78
N ALA A 91 -10.35 2.35 -10.09
CA ALA A 91 -10.66 0.92 -10.19
C ALA A 91 -12.09 0.63 -9.71
N ARG A 92 -12.53 1.28 -8.64
CA ARG A 92 -13.90 1.18 -8.12
C ARG A 92 -14.95 1.65 -9.09
N GLU A 93 -14.71 2.80 -9.72
CA GLU A 93 -15.58 3.34 -10.75
C GLU A 93 -15.73 2.34 -11.91
N LYS A 94 -14.59 1.85 -12.43
CA LYS A 94 -14.57 0.97 -13.61
C LYS A 94 -15.18 -0.41 -13.37
N TYR A 95 -14.88 -1.09 -12.26
CA TYR A 95 -15.50 -2.41 -12.04
C TYR A 95 -17.00 -2.29 -11.80
N ARG A 96 -17.47 -1.20 -11.18
CA ARG A 96 -18.91 -0.94 -10.99
C ARG A 96 -19.61 -0.67 -12.32
N ALA A 97 -18.98 0.13 -13.19
CA ALA A 97 -19.49 0.35 -14.54
C ALA A 97 -19.56 -0.96 -15.34
N ALA A 98 -18.54 -1.83 -15.21
CA ALA A 98 -18.54 -3.13 -15.85
C ALA A 98 -19.66 -4.06 -15.30
N PHE A 99 -19.88 -4.08 -13.98
CA PHE A 99 -21.00 -4.82 -13.41
C PHE A 99 -22.36 -4.28 -13.87
N ALA A 100 -22.53 -2.97 -14.01
CA ALA A 100 -23.77 -2.39 -14.51
C ALA A 100 -24.08 -2.78 -15.97
N ILE A 101 -23.07 -3.14 -16.77
CA ILE A 101 -23.25 -3.71 -18.11
C ILE A 101 -23.58 -5.20 -18.03
N TYR A 102 -22.89 -5.96 -17.18
CA TYR A 102 -23.06 -7.41 -17.06
C TYR A 102 -24.40 -7.83 -16.43
N GLU A 103 -24.79 -7.20 -15.32
CA GLU A 103 -25.96 -7.59 -14.51
C GLU A 103 -27.29 -7.71 -15.28
N PRO A 104 -27.64 -6.81 -16.23
CA PRO A 104 -28.89 -6.92 -16.98
C PRO A 104 -28.84 -7.89 -18.17
N LEU A 105 -27.67 -8.41 -18.56
CA LEU A 105 -27.55 -9.31 -19.70
C LEU A 105 -28.19 -10.68 -19.41
N PRO A 106 -28.81 -11.34 -20.41
CA PRO A 106 -29.31 -12.70 -20.24
C PRO A 106 -28.21 -13.67 -19.78
N GLN A 107 -28.43 -14.32 -18.64
CA GLN A 107 -27.52 -15.30 -18.06
C GLN A 107 -28.04 -16.72 -18.31
N THR A 108 -27.13 -17.70 -18.38
CA THR A 108 -27.56 -19.11 -18.22
C THR A 108 -27.96 -19.38 -16.77
N ILE A 109 -28.58 -20.54 -16.52
CA ILE A 109 -28.94 -20.97 -15.17
C ILE A 109 -27.67 -21.05 -14.30
N GLU A 110 -26.60 -21.63 -14.84
CA GLU A 110 -25.32 -21.79 -14.15
C GLU A 110 -24.64 -20.44 -13.87
N GLU A 111 -24.66 -19.51 -14.82
CA GLU A 111 -24.13 -18.14 -14.62
C GLU A 111 -24.88 -17.41 -13.51
N ALA A 112 -26.22 -17.45 -13.53
CA ALA A 112 -27.04 -16.78 -12.53
C ALA A 112 -26.83 -17.38 -11.12
N GLU A 113 -26.65 -18.69 -11.02
CA GLU A 113 -26.32 -19.38 -9.77
C GLU A 113 -24.95 -18.96 -9.22
N GLU A 114 -23.92 -18.88 -10.07
CA GLU A 114 -22.60 -18.42 -9.67
C GLU A 114 -22.58 -16.93 -9.32
N TRP A 115 -23.28 -16.09 -10.09
CA TRP A 115 -23.39 -14.66 -9.80
C TRP A 115 -24.02 -14.40 -8.42
N LYS A 116 -25.07 -15.16 -8.09
CA LYS A 116 -25.72 -15.09 -6.77
C LYS A 116 -24.78 -15.47 -5.61
N LYS A 117 -23.79 -16.35 -5.83
CA LYS A 117 -22.74 -16.67 -4.84
C LYS A 117 -21.67 -15.58 -4.80
N PHE A 118 -21.35 -14.98 -5.94
CA PHE A 118 -20.33 -13.95 -6.07
C PHE A 118 -20.73 -12.63 -5.39
N GLN A 119 -21.98 -12.18 -5.53
CA GLN A 119 -22.47 -10.92 -4.94
C GLN A 119 -22.16 -10.76 -3.44
N PRO A 120 -22.55 -11.69 -2.54
CA PRO A 120 -22.21 -11.56 -1.12
C PRO A 120 -20.70 -11.67 -0.86
N ALA A 121 -19.96 -12.40 -1.69
CA ALA A 121 -18.50 -12.52 -1.55
C ALA A 121 -17.80 -11.18 -1.88
N ILE A 122 -18.22 -10.50 -2.95
CA ILE A 122 -17.63 -9.21 -3.33
C ILE A 122 -18.05 -8.09 -2.37
N GLU A 123 -19.25 -8.11 -1.81
CA GLU A 123 -19.67 -7.18 -0.76
C GLU A 123 -18.84 -7.35 0.52
N LYS A 124 -18.65 -8.59 0.97
CA LYS A 124 -17.78 -8.91 2.11
C LYS A 124 -16.34 -8.45 1.86
N TRP A 125 -15.82 -8.75 0.66
CA TRP A 125 -14.49 -8.32 0.27
C TRP A 125 -14.37 -6.78 0.25
N ALA A 126 -15.35 -6.06 -0.30
CA ALA A 126 -15.38 -4.61 -0.33
C ALA A 126 -15.37 -4.00 1.09
N LYS A 127 -16.11 -4.59 2.04
CA LYS A 127 -16.09 -4.15 3.45
C LYS A 127 -14.69 -4.24 4.05
N ILE A 128 -14.04 -5.41 3.95
CA ILE A 128 -12.69 -5.63 4.48
C ILE A 128 -11.67 -4.69 3.80
N ASN A 129 -11.80 -4.49 2.49
CA ASN A 129 -10.95 -3.57 1.75
C ASN A 129 -11.11 -2.13 2.25
N ASN A 130 -12.34 -1.68 2.48
CA ASN A 130 -12.60 -0.33 3.00
C ASN A 130 -11.95 -0.11 4.37
N GLU A 131 -12.06 -1.09 5.27
CA GLU A 131 -11.41 -1.05 6.58
C GLU A 131 -9.87 -0.95 6.43
N SER A 132 -9.28 -1.77 5.55
CA SER A 132 -7.84 -1.73 5.26
C SER A 132 -7.38 -0.39 4.70
N PHE A 133 -8.11 0.19 3.73
CA PHE A 133 -7.76 1.51 3.17
C PHE A 133 -7.94 2.64 4.19
N ALA A 134 -8.93 2.55 5.09
CA ALA A 134 -9.12 3.53 6.15
C ALA A 134 -7.95 3.50 7.16
N LEU A 135 -7.48 2.31 7.53
CA LEU A 135 -6.28 2.16 8.37
C LEU A 135 -5.04 2.74 7.70
N ALA A 136 -4.84 2.46 6.40
CA ALA A 136 -3.74 3.05 5.64
C ALA A 136 -3.82 4.59 5.63
N GLU A 137 -5.01 5.17 5.39
CA GLU A 137 -5.21 6.62 5.42
C GLU A 137 -4.91 7.21 6.82
N GLN A 138 -5.34 6.53 7.89
CA GLN A 138 -5.04 6.93 9.27
C GLN A 138 -3.53 6.93 9.54
N LEU A 139 -2.82 5.88 9.12
CA LEU A 139 -1.37 5.79 9.23
C LEU A 139 -0.65 6.91 8.44
N GLY A 140 -1.18 7.25 7.26
CA GLY A 140 -0.72 8.38 6.46
C GLY A 140 -0.88 9.73 7.16
N LYS A 141 -2.00 9.95 7.87
CA LYS A 141 -2.26 11.17 8.66
C LYS A 141 -1.32 11.30 9.85
N LEU A 142 -0.92 10.19 10.45
CA LEU A 142 0.07 10.18 11.54
C LEU A 142 1.48 10.50 11.05
N GLY A 143 1.75 10.48 9.74
CA GLY A 143 3.07 10.73 9.16
C GLY A 143 4.12 9.68 9.54
N LEU A 144 3.71 8.55 10.14
CA LEU A 144 4.58 7.53 10.70
C LEU A 144 4.31 6.18 10.05
N ARG A 145 4.52 6.09 8.73
CA ARG A 145 4.27 4.87 7.95
C ARG A 145 5.28 3.74 8.22
N ASN A 146 6.32 4.00 9.00
CA ASN A 146 7.29 3.02 9.45
C ASN A 146 7.59 3.18 10.95
N PRO A 147 6.62 2.89 11.84
CA PRO A 147 6.78 3.15 13.27
C PRO A 147 7.88 2.27 13.90
N VAL A 148 8.06 1.04 13.41
CA VAL A 148 9.11 0.11 13.84
C VAL A 148 10.51 0.66 13.55
N GLN A 149 10.71 1.27 12.38
CA GLN A 149 11.99 1.92 12.04
C GLN A 149 12.28 3.10 12.96
N LEU A 150 11.27 3.94 13.23
CA LEU A 150 11.42 5.08 14.13
C LEU A 150 11.79 4.61 15.55
N GLU A 151 11.07 3.62 16.10
CA GLU A 151 11.36 3.05 17.40
C GLU A 151 12.81 2.54 17.48
N ARG A 152 13.23 1.75 16.49
CA ARG A 152 14.61 1.22 16.43
C ARG A 152 15.65 2.33 16.43
N ASP A 153 15.42 3.38 15.65
CA ASP A 153 16.34 4.51 15.55
C ASP A 153 16.41 5.28 16.87
N LEU A 154 15.28 5.53 17.52
CA LEU A 154 15.23 6.20 18.84
C LEU A 154 15.94 5.39 19.92
N GLN A 155 15.75 4.06 19.97
CA GLN A 155 16.46 3.20 20.92
C GLN A 155 17.98 3.21 20.68
N ARG A 156 18.41 3.21 19.41
CA ARG A 156 19.82 3.38 19.04
C ARG A 156 20.36 4.72 19.53
N PHE A 157 19.63 5.81 19.31
CA PHE A 157 20.06 7.14 19.75
C PHE A 157 20.19 7.22 21.26
N ARG A 158 19.25 6.64 22.03
CA ARG A 158 19.38 6.52 23.49
C ARG A 158 20.66 5.79 23.88
N GLY A 159 20.92 4.63 23.29
CA GLY A 159 22.13 3.85 23.55
C GLY A 159 23.42 4.62 23.22
N ASP A 160 23.44 5.33 22.09
CA ASP A 160 24.59 6.17 21.68
C ASP A 160 24.88 7.26 22.72
N HIS A 161 23.85 7.90 23.28
CA HIS A 161 24.02 8.96 24.28
C HIS A 161 24.46 8.42 25.64
N TYR A 162 23.88 7.30 26.10
CA TYR A 162 24.36 6.63 27.32
C TYR A 162 25.83 6.21 27.20
N ALA A 163 26.27 5.74 26.02
CA ALA A 163 27.67 5.43 25.79
C ALA A 163 28.57 6.66 25.92
N VAL A 164 28.11 7.85 25.48
CA VAL A 164 28.84 9.11 25.66
C VAL A 164 28.89 9.53 27.14
N GLU A 165 27.81 9.39 27.90
CA GLU A 165 27.80 9.64 29.34
C GLU A 165 28.82 8.76 30.08
N VAL A 166 28.82 7.45 29.81
CA VAL A 166 29.77 6.50 30.40
C VAL A 166 31.21 6.85 30.04
N LYS A 167 31.48 7.22 28.77
CA LYS A 167 32.81 7.67 28.35
C LYS A 167 33.27 8.91 29.12
N MET A 168 32.38 9.88 29.36
CA MET A 168 32.73 11.07 30.13
C MET A 168 32.99 10.75 31.60
N LEU A 169 32.20 9.88 32.21
CA LEU A 169 32.44 9.42 33.58
C LEU A 169 33.79 8.69 33.71
N ASN A 170 34.12 7.80 32.77
CA ASN A 170 35.40 7.11 32.75
C ASN A 170 36.56 8.09 32.54
N PHE A 171 36.42 9.03 31.58
CA PHE A 171 37.43 10.06 31.34
C PHE A 171 37.71 10.92 32.58
N ILE A 172 36.67 11.29 33.33
CA ILE A 172 36.82 11.98 34.62
C ILE A 172 37.52 11.07 35.64
N ALA A 173 37.10 9.80 35.76
CA ALA A 173 37.65 8.84 36.72
C ALA A 173 39.13 8.52 36.48
N ASP A 174 39.56 8.48 35.22
CA ASP A 174 40.96 8.27 34.81
C ASP A 174 41.82 9.54 34.97
N GLY A 175 41.25 10.60 35.53
CA GLY A 175 41.93 11.86 35.80
C GLY A 175 42.16 12.71 34.55
N GLY A 176 41.25 12.63 33.57
CA GLY A 176 41.37 13.34 32.30
C GLY A 176 42.45 12.78 31.38
N LYS A 177 42.94 11.56 31.66
CA LYS A 177 43.99 10.89 30.88
C LYS A 177 43.34 10.05 29.79
N GLY A 178 43.60 10.40 28.54
CA GLY A 178 43.11 9.66 27.38
C GLY A 178 42.93 10.56 26.17
N SER A 179 42.97 9.98 24.97
CA SER A 179 42.70 10.67 23.71
C SER A 179 41.25 10.47 23.26
N GLU A 180 40.29 10.54 24.19
CA GLU A 180 38.88 10.35 23.86
C GLU A 180 38.44 11.47 22.91
N THR A 181 37.98 11.10 21.71
CA THR A 181 37.53 12.05 20.68
C THR A 181 36.06 11.84 20.33
N GLY A 182 35.40 12.89 19.86
CA GLY A 182 33.99 12.88 19.43
C GLY A 182 32.97 12.96 20.56
N GLY A 183 31.70 13.13 20.20
CA GLY A 183 30.61 13.32 21.16
C GLY A 183 30.41 14.77 21.62
N ASP A 184 31.17 15.72 21.11
CA ASP A 184 31.07 17.16 21.39
C ASP A 184 30.36 17.95 20.26
N ASP A 185 30.02 17.30 19.15
CA ASP A 185 29.22 17.87 18.06
C ASP A 185 27.87 17.15 17.94
N HIS A 186 26.80 17.89 18.22
CA HIS A 186 25.43 17.43 18.14
C HIS A 186 24.95 17.16 16.71
N ASN A 187 25.59 17.73 15.68
CA ASN A 187 25.24 17.44 14.28
C ASN A 187 25.97 16.20 13.75
N ALA A 188 27.11 15.85 14.36
CA ALA A 188 27.91 14.70 13.98
C ALA A 188 27.48 13.39 14.67
N CYS A 189 26.55 13.41 15.63
CA CYS A 189 26.02 12.17 16.22
C CYS A 189 24.98 11.50 15.28
N ASN A 190 24.64 10.23 15.52
CA ASN A 190 23.65 9.51 14.70
C ASN A 190 22.29 10.22 14.72
N PHE A 191 21.86 10.70 15.90
CA PHE A 191 20.61 11.44 16.04
C PHE A 191 20.65 12.77 15.28
N GLY A 192 21.71 13.57 15.40
CA GLY A 192 21.86 14.84 14.69
C GLY A 192 21.81 14.69 13.17
N ARG A 193 22.53 13.69 12.63
CA ARG A 193 22.46 13.37 11.19
C ARG A 193 21.07 12.95 10.74
N TRP A 194 20.40 12.12 11.54
CA TRP A 194 19.05 11.69 11.26
C TRP A 194 18.06 12.86 11.32
N LEU A 195 18.16 13.72 12.33
CA LEU A 195 17.33 14.91 12.51
C LEU A 195 17.45 15.89 11.34
N ALA A 196 18.62 15.95 10.69
CA ALA A 196 18.85 16.81 9.54
C ALA A 196 18.11 16.33 8.27
N THR A 197 17.82 15.03 8.14
CA THR A 197 17.22 14.44 6.94
C THR A 197 15.79 13.96 7.14
N PHE A 198 15.40 13.67 8.38
CA PHE A 198 14.07 13.20 8.71
C PHE A 198 13.02 14.29 8.45
N LYS A 199 12.00 13.93 7.69
CA LYS A 199 10.87 14.80 7.36
C LYS A 199 9.59 14.12 7.81
N ASN A 200 8.68 14.92 8.36
CA ASN A 200 7.38 14.44 8.79
C ASN A 200 6.32 15.53 8.59
N THR A 201 5.08 15.13 8.36
CA THR A 201 3.93 16.05 8.26
C THR A 201 3.16 16.18 9.57
N ASN A 202 3.39 15.29 10.54
CA ASN A 202 2.73 15.32 11.84
C ASN A 202 3.25 16.49 12.69
N SER A 203 2.34 17.36 13.11
CA SER A 203 2.65 18.56 13.87
C SER A 203 3.27 18.25 15.23
N ASP A 204 2.84 17.18 15.90
CA ASP A 204 3.34 16.80 17.21
C ASP A 204 4.78 16.27 17.10
N VAL A 205 5.03 15.41 16.11
CA VAL A 205 6.39 14.94 15.80
C VAL A 205 7.32 16.12 15.51
N ASN A 206 6.90 17.05 14.64
CA ASN A 206 7.70 18.22 14.29
C ASN A 206 7.95 19.15 15.47
N ARG A 207 6.96 19.33 16.37
CA ARG A 207 7.12 20.09 17.61
C ARG A 207 8.17 19.42 18.51
N ILE A 208 8.03 18.13 18.79
CA ILE A 208 8.98 17.40 19.64
C ILE A 208 10.41 17.47 19.08
N LEU A 209 10.57 17.29 17.76
CA LEU A 209 11.87 17.40 17.08
C LEU A 209 12.46 18.81 17.07
N SER A 210 11.63 19.85 17.21
CA SER A 210 12.08 21.21 17.43
C SER A 210 12.55 21.40 18.88
N ASP A 211 11.74 20.98 19.84
CA ASP A 211 11.96 21.20 21.27
C ASP A 211 13.19 20.44 21.80
N ILE A 212 13.46 19.24 21.26
CA ILE A 212 14.62 18.42 21.64
C ILE A 212 15.97 19.04 21.25
N ARG A 213 16.01 19.99 20.30
CA ARG A 213 17.28 20.57 19.80
C ARG A 213 18.09 21.24 20.90
N ALA A 214 17.43 22.00 21.76
CA ALA A 214 18.09 22.76 22.82
C ALA A 214 18.75 21.83 23.86
N PRO A 215 18.06 20.88 24.52
CA PRO A 215 18.71 19.96 25.45
C PRO A 215 19.77 19.08 24.78
N HIS A 216 19.53 18.60 23.56
CA HIS A 216 20.52 17.83 22.81
C HIS A 216 21.81 18.63 22.55
N GLN A 217 21.69 19.91 22.16
CA GLN A 217 22.86 20.78 21.98
C GLN A 217 23.60 21.03 23.32
N ARG A 218 22.86 21.25 24.42
CA ARG A 218 23.48 21.42 25.75
C ARG A 218 24.25 20.17 26.18
N PHE A 219 23.71 18.97 25.92
CA PHE A 219 24.39 17.70 26.20
C PHE A 219 25.76 17.64 25.53
N HIS A 220 25.82 17.91 24.22
CA HIS A 220 27.08 17.87 23.47
C HIS A 220 28.04 19.01 23.84
N ASN A 221 27.53 20.21 24.15
CA ASN A 221 28.36 21.29 24.69
C ASN A 221 28.97 20.93 26.06
N ALA A 222 28.25 20.18 26.90
CA ALA A 222 28.76 19.71 28.18
C ALA A 222 29.91 18.72 28.02
N VAL A 223 29.88 17.84 27.01
CA VAL A 223 31.00 16.95 26.66
C VAL A 223 32.28 17.74 26.42
N LYS A 224 32.20 18.81 25.61
CA LYS A 224 33.34 19.69 25.36
C LYS A 224 33.87 20.31 26.66
N ARG A 225 32.97 20.83 27.50
CA ARG A 225 33.35 21.49 28.75
C ARG A 225 33.97 20.54 29.77
N ILE A 226 33.42 19.33 29.91
CA ILE A 226 33.96 18.27 30.78
C ILE A 226 35.39 17.93 30.36
N ARG A 227 35.63 17.78 29.04
CA ARG A 227 36.97 17.49 28.53
C ARG A 227 37.98 18.58 28.84
N GLU A 228 37.63 19.84 28.60
CA GLU A 228 38.49 20.99 28.90
C GLU A 228 38.87 21.05 30.38
N LEU A 229 37.89 20.87 31.28
CA LEU A 229 38.11 20.90 32.73
C LEU A 229 39.00 19.74 33.19
N ALA A 230 38.68 18.50 32.79
CA ALA A 230 39.44 17.33 33.21
C ALA A 230 40.87 17.31 32.63
N ALA A 231 41.06 17.74 31.37
CA ALA A 231 42.39 17.88 30.77
C ALA A 231 43.22 19.01 31.44
N GLY A 232 42.55 20.03 31.98
CA GLY A 232 43.16 21.07 32.81
C GLY A 232 43.45 20.66 34.25
N GLY A 233 43.12 19.42 34.65
CA GLY A 233 43.29 18.89 36.01
C GLY A 233 42.14 19.22 36.98
N ASP A 234 41.11 19.94 36.54
CA ASP A 234 39.92 20.28 37.34
C ASP A 234 38.87 19.16 37.26
N LEU A 235 39.13 18.06 37.97
CA LEU A 235 38.25 16.87 37.99
C LEU A 235 36.95 17.13 38.75
N GLU A 236 36.97 17.97 39.80
CA GLU A 236 35.77 18.35 40.54
C GLU A 236 34.84 19.23 39.69
N GLY A 237 35.40 20.20 38.96
CA GLY A 237 34.66 21.00 37.99
C GLY A 237 34.08 20.14 36.87
N ALA A 238 34.86 19.20 36.33
CA ALA A 238 34.38 18.28 35.30
C ALA A 238 33.21 17.40 35.80
N ARG A 239 33.32 16.85 37.02
CA ARG A 239 32.23 16.10 37.66
C ARG A 239 30.99 16.98 37.87
N ARG A 240 31.16 18.20 38.36
CA ARG A 240 30.04 19.14 38.54
C ARG A 240 29.35 19.42 37.21
N GLN A 241 30.12 19.67 36.15
CA GLN A 241 29.57 19.90 34.80
C GLN A 241 28.79 18.68 34.29
N PHE A 242 29.25 17.46 34.57
CA PHE A 242 28.50 16.24 34.25
C PHE A 242 27.15 16.21 34.98
N GLU A 243 27.17 16.44 36.29
CA GLU A 243 25.99 16.33 37.15
C GLU A 243 24.96 17.44 36.93
N THR A 244 25.40 18.68 36.67
CA THR A 244 24.51 19.84 36.59
C THR A 244 24.08 20.18 35.17
N GLU A 245 24.83 19.77 34.15
CA GLU A 245 24.53 20.11 32.75
C GLU A 245 24.32 18.87 31.87
N MET A 246 25.29 17.95 31.83
CA MET A 246 25.23 16.81 30.89
C MET A 246 24.07 15.86 31.22
N ALA A 247 24.00 15.34 32.44
CA ALA A 247 22.97 14.37 32.84
C ALA A 247 21.54 14.97 32.78
N PRO A 248 21.27 16.20 33.26
CA PRO A 248 19.95 16.82 33.08
C PRO A 248 19.59 17.07 31.61
N ALA A 249 20.55 17.45 30.77
CA ALA A 249 20.32 17.62 29.34
C ALA A 249 20.03 16.28 28.63
N ALA A 250 20.72 15.19 29.04
CA ALA A 250 20.44 13.84 28.57
C ALA A 250 19.01 13.41 28.96
N GLN A 251 18.63 13.58 30.22
CA GLN A 251 17.28 13.26 30.71
C GLN A 251 16.19 14.01 29.92
N GLN A 252 16.38 15.30 29.66
CA GLN A 252 15.43 16.07 28.83
C GLN A 252 15.38 15.55 27.38
N THR A 253 16.54 15.23 26.79
CA THR A 253 16.60 14.64 25.44
C THR A 253 15.87 13.30 25.40
N PHE A 254 16.04 12.45 26.41
CA PHE A 254 15.39 11.15 26.51
C PHE A 254 13.89 11.25 26.75
N ALA A 255 13.43 12.24 27.53
CA ALA A 255 12.02 12.51 27.70
C ALA A 255 11.34 12.83 26.34
N TYR A 256 12.00 13.60 25.48
CA TYR A 256 11.49 13.84 24.13
C TYR A 256 11.56 12.60 23.23
N PHE A 257 12.56 11.73 23.39
CA PHE A 257 12.53 10.41 22.73
C PHE A 257 11.36 9.55 23.21
N ASP A 258 11.01 9.60 24.50
CA ASP A 258 9.84 8.89 25.05
C ASP A 258 8.53 9.48 24.51
N GLU A 259 8.42 10.80 24.33
CA GLU A 259 7.29 11.42 23.63
C GLU A 259 7.19 10.90 22.18
N LEU A 260 8.29 10.84 21.43
CA LEU A 260 8.29 10.30 20.05
C LEU A 260 7.90 8.82 20.01
N LEU A 261 8.38 8.02 20.97
CA LEU A 261 8.01 6.61 21.11
C LEU A 261 6.51 6.44 21.41
N ALA A 262 5.92 7.32 22.22
CA ALA A 262 4.49 7.29 22.48
C ALA A 262 3.67 7.59 21.22
N VAL A 263 4.11 8.54 20.38
CA VAL A 263 3.47 8.79 19.07
C VAL A 263 3.66 7.59 18.14
N ALA A 264 4.85 6.98 18.12
CA ALA A 264 5.11 5.78 17.32
C ALA A 264 4.22 4.60 17.73
N ALA A 265 3.97 4.41 19.02
CA ALA A 265 3.10 3.34 19.52
C ALA A 265 1.67 3.44 18.98
N GLN A 266 1.12 4.65 18.83
CA GLN A 266 -0.20 4.86 18.22
C GLN A 266 -0.23 4.39 16.75
N ALA A 267 0.86 4.61 16.02
CA ALA A 267 1.01 4.12 14.65
C ALA A 267 1.21 2.59 14.60
N THR A 268 1.89 2.01 15.59
CA THR A 268 2.08 0.55 15.71
C THR A 268 0.77 -0.21 15.96
N GLU A 269 -0.20 0.37 16.65
CA GLU A 269 -1.53 -0.26 16.83
C GLU A 269 -2.30 -0.43 15.50
N ILE A 270 -1.95 0.35 14.49
CA ILE A 270 -2.57 0.36 13.16
C ILE A 270 -1.77 -0.50 12.16
N TYR A 271 -0.44 -0.58 12.36
CA TYR A 271 0.53 -1.23 11.46
C TYR A 271 0.51 -2.75 11.57
#